data_AF-A0A969Z7E8-F1
#
_entry.id   AF-A0A969Z7E8-F1
#
_cell.length_a   1.000
_cell.length_b   1.000
_cell.length_c   1.000
_cell.angle_alpha   90.00
_cell.angle_beta   90.00
_cell.angle_gamma   90.00
#
_symmetry.space_group_name_H-M   'P 1'
#
loop_
_entity.id
_entity.type
_entity.pdbx_description
1 polymer ?
#
loop_
_entity_poly.entity_id
_entity_poly.type
_entity_poly.pdbx_seq_one_letter_code
_entity_poly.pdbx_strand_id
1 'polypeptide(L)'
;MQQYYWNVQKKILVQRDIIRSLLKDPKVIGDYYEAIIMEGVRESISQYFSARRGVIISADGQSSRECDIIVYSAAEYGPLFLSGDIVVINPEAVRCVIQVKGTLNRENLNEAIKNLNSVNRLRPGIWKIIIGYNTGLLYNDLIKVCAESRCVNGVFVLSTTNKHEKEDIDSQMQNFVELLKMITAPAMYQTKDAGDYVALKVSGEGRIQGVPFPD
;
A
#
# COMPACT_ATOMS: atom_id res chain seq x y z
N MET A 1 12.50 3.99 18.07
CA MET A 1 11.78 3.93 16.78
C MET A 1 10.32 3.50 16.93
N GLN A 2 9.98 2.49 17.73
CA GLN A 2 8.59 2.05 17.94
C GLN A 2 7.63 3.18 18.37
N GLN A 3 8.04 4.04 19.32
CA GLN A 3 7.26 5.20 19.75
C GLN A 3 6.97 6.20 18.62
N TYR A 4 7.88 6.35 17.65
CA TYR A 4 7.69 7.24 16.51
C TYR A 4 6.57 6.70 15.59
N TYR A 5 6.64 5.42 15.20
CA TYR A 5 5.62 4.80 14.34
C TYR A 5 4.24 4.79 14.99
N TRP A 6 4.18 4.56 16.30
CA TRP A 6 2.97 4.68 17.09
C TRP A 6 2.35 6.09 17.01
N ASN A 7 3.17 7.14 17.14
CA ASN A 7 2.70 8.51 17.03
C ASN A 7 2.23 8.86 15.60
N VAL A 8 2.89 8.34 14.56
CA VAL A 8 2.46 8.48 13.16
C VAL A 8 1.10 7.82 12.94
N GLN A 9 0.93 6.58 13.39
CA GLN A 9 -0.36 5.87 13.32
C GLN A 9 -1.46 6.62 14.06
N LYS A 10 -1.18 7.11 15.27
CA LYS A 10 -2.13 7.95 16.03
C LYS A 10 -2.52 9.22 15.30
N LYS A 11 -1.56 9.96 14.72
CA LYS A 11 -1.83 11.17 13.91
C LYS A 11 -2.80 10.84 12.78
N ILE A 12 -2.55 9.76 12.04
CA ILE A 12 -3.38 9.30 10.92
C ILE A 12 -4.80 8.92 11.39
N LEU A 13 -4.92 8.20 12.51
CA LEU A 13 -6.21 7.80 13.07
C LEU A 13 -7.02 8.99 13.62
N VAL A 14 -6.36 9.98 14.23
CA VAL A 14 -7.02 11.21 14.70
C VAL A 14 -7.55 12.01 13.51
N GLN A 15 -6.75 12.17 12.45
CA GLN A 15 -7.20 12.84 11.22
C GLN A 15 -8.41 12.12 10.60
N ARG A 16 -8.39 10.79 10.54
CA ARG A 16 -9.53 9.97 10.12
C ARG A 16 -10.79 10.31 10.92
N ASP A 17 -10.69 10.32 12.24
CA ASP A 17 -11.84 10.54 13.13
C ASP A 17 -12.43 11.94 12.99
N ILE A 18 -11.58 12.96 12.82
CA ILE A 18 -12.01 14.32 12.50
C ILE A 18 -12.80 14.32 11.19
N ILE A 19 -12.25 13.76 10.11
CA ILE A 19 -12.92 13.74 8.79
C ILE A 19 -14.27 13.02 8.85
N ARG A 20 -14.36 11.87 9.54
CA ARG A 20 -15.62 11.14 9.74
C ARG A 20 -16.66 11.91 10.53
N SER A 21 -16.24 12.83 11.40
CA SER A 21 -17.16 13.66 12.19
C SER A 21 -17.72 14.84 11.37
N LEU A 22 -16.96 15.32 10.39
CA LEU A 22 -17.30 16.49 9.57
C LEU A 22 -18.01 16.15 8.26
N LEU A 23 -17.71 14.99 7.67
CA LEU A 23 -18.19 14.59 6.35
C LEU A 23 -19.15 13.40 6.44
N LYS A 24 -20.07 13.32 5.47
CA LYS A 24 -21.04 12.20 5.36
C LYS A 24 -20.91 11.42 4.06
N ASP A 25 -20.37 12.04 3.00
CA ASP A 25 -20.22 11.41 1.70
C ASP A 25 -19.10 10.36 1.75
N PRO A 26 -19.40 9.07 1.53
CA PRO A 26 -18.40 8.00 1.59
C PRO A 26 -17.26 8.16 0.58
N LYS A 27 -17.54 8.73 -0.60
CA LYS A 27 -16.53 8.95 -1.64
C LYS A 27 -15.53 10.00 -1.19
N VAL A 28 -16.04 11.14 -0.70
CA VAL A 28 -15.18 12.22 -0.20
C VAL A 28 -14.35 11.74 0.99
N ILE A 29 -14.94 10.96 1.90
CA ILE A 29 -14.21 10.35 3.02
C ILE A 29 -13.09 9.42 2.51
N GLY A 30 -13.37 8.62 1.48
CA GLY A 30 -12.38 7.79 0.79
C GLY A 30 -11.22 8.60 0.23
N ASP A 31 -11.51 9.65 -0.53
CA ASP A 31 -10.49 10.55 -1.11
C ASP A 31 -9.57 11.14 -0.01
N TYR A 32 -10.13 11.50 1.15
CA TYR A 32 -9.34 11.99 2.28
C TYR A 32 -8.45 10.90 2.92
N TYR A 33 -8.94 9.67 3.02
CA TYR A 33 -8.15 8.55 3.52
C TYR A 33 -6.95 8.28 2.61
N GLU A 34 -7.17 8.28 1.30
CA GLU A 34 -6.11 8.16 0.31
C GLU A 34 -5.08 9.28 0.46
N ALA A 35 -5.52 10.53 0.61
CA ALA A 35 -4.64 11.67 0.80
C ALA A 35 -3.77 11.59 2.07
N ILE A 36 -4.35 11.18 3.20
CA ILE A 36 -3.62 11.04 4.48
C ILE A 36 -2.55 9.94 4.37
N ILE A 37 -2.89 8.78 3.79
CA ILE A 37 -1.91 7.71 3.58
C ILE A 37 -0.84 8.13 2.58
N MET A 38 -1.21 8.80 1.48
CA MET A 38 -0.26 9.29 0.48
C MET A 38 0.77 10.25 1.09
N GLU A 39 0.36 11.12 2.01
CA GLU A 39 1.29 11.98 2.73
C GLU A 39 2.26 11.17 3.62
N GLY A 40 1.74 10.19 4.38
CA GLY A 40 2.59 9.29 5.16
C GLY A 40 3.57 8.47 4.31
N VAL A 41 3.17 8.09 3.09
CA VAL A 41 4.05 7.45 2.10
C VAL A 41 5.14 8.42 1.66
N ARG A 42 4.80 9.66 1.29
CA ARG A 42 5.76 10.70 0.86
C ARG A 42 6.81 11.00 1.92
N GLU A 43 6.39 11.07 3.18
CA GLU A 43 7.30 11.24 4.34
C GLU A 43 8.25 10.03 4.54
N SER A 44 7.89 8.86 4.01
CA SER A 44 8.58 7.58 4.29
C SER A 44 9.51 7.10 3.17
N ILE A 45 9.31 7.57 1.94
CA ILE A 45 10.09 7.14 0.76
C ILE A 45 11.31 8.03 0.53
N SER A 46 12.31 7.50 -0.18
CA SER A 46 13.48 8.27 -0.60
C SER A 46 13.11 9.35 -1.64
N GLN A 47 13.88 10.44 -1.68
CA GLN A 47 13.71 11.56 -2.62
C GLN A 47 13.78 11.16 -4.11
N TYR A 48 14.33 9.98 -4.44
CA TYR A 48 14.38 9.47 -5.81
C TYR A 48 13.06 8.84 -6.27
N PHE A 49 12.10 8.67 -5.34
CA PHE A 49 10.79 8.14 -5.60
C PHE A 49 9.73 9.23 -5.42
N SER A 50 8.62 9.07 -6.14
CA SER A 50 7.43 9.91 -6.01
C SER A 50 6.22 9.04 -5.71
N ALA A 51 5.26 9.59 -4.96
CA ALA A 51 3.98 8.96 -4.64
C ALA A 51 2.81 9.85 -5.08
N ARG A 52 1.94 9.31 -5.95
CA ARG A 52 0.83 10.03 -6.61
C ARG A 52 -0.32 9.07 -6.93
N ARG A 53 -1.55 9.57 -7.05
CA ARG A 53 -2.68 8.78 -7.58
C ARG A 53 -2.62 8.71 -9.10
N GLY A 54 -3.22 7.70 -9.72
CA GLY A 54 -3.40 7.70 -11.16
C GLY A 54 -3.45 6.33 -11.82
N VAL A 55 -2.94 6.21 -13.04
CA VAL A 55 -3.08 5.01 -13.88
C VAL A 55 -1.72 4.57 -14.43
N ILE A 56 -1.52 3.26 -14.53
CA ILE A 56 -0.36 2.65 -15.16
C ILE A 56 -0.77 2.21 -16.57
N ILE A 57 0.00 2.58 -17.58
CA ILE A 57 -0.25 2.23 -18.98
C ILE A 57 1.01 1.59 -19.57
N SER A 58 0.88 0.41 -20.15
CA SER A 58 1.96 -0.27 -20.87
C SER A 58 2.08 0.20 -22.32
N ALA A 59 3.21 -0.10 -22.95
CA ALA A 59 3.51 0.33 -24.32
C ALA A 59 2.52 -0.19 -25.39
N ASP A 60 1.81 -1.29 -25.11
CA ASP A 60 0.77 -1.86 -25.97
C ASP A 60 -0.63 -1.25 -25.74
N GLY A 61 -0.74 -0.24 -24.87
CA GLY A 61 -1.97 0.48 -24.57
C GLY A 61 -2.87 -0.17 -23.52
N GLN A 62 -2.47 -1.30 -22.93
CA GLN A 62 -3.19 -1.86 -21.77
C GLN A 62 -3.03 -0.94 -20.56
N SER A 63 -4.08 -0.81 -19.76
CA SER A 63 -4.09 0.06 -18.59
C SER A 63 -4.53 -0.65 -17.33
N SER A 64 -4.02 -0.20 -16.19
CA SER A 64 -4.56 -0.53 -14.89
C SER A 64 -5.91 0.16 -14.70
N ARG A 65 -6.62 -0.21 -13.63
CA ARG A 65 -7.61 0.68 -13.02
C ARG A 65 -6.90 1.86 -12.35
N GLU A 66 -7.66 2.87 -11.95
CA GLU A 66 -7.13 3.93 -11.10
C GLU A 66 -6.56 3.32 -9.81
N CYS A 67 -5.34 3.73 -9.49
CA CYS A 67 -4.57 3.34 -8.33
C CYS A 67 -4.56 4.52 -7.36
N ASP A 68 -4.97 4.28 -6.12
CA ASP A 68 -5.03 5.31 -5.08
C ASP A 68 -3.63 5.93 -4.86
N ILE A 69 -2.58 5.10 -4.80
CA ILE A 69 -1.20 5.55 -4.67
C ILE A 69 -0.27 4.67 -5.51
N ILE A 70 0.48 5.31 -6.39
CA ILE A 70 1.56 4.76 -7.20
C ILE A 70 2.87 5.34 -6.67
N VAL A 71 3.77 4.46 -6.24
CA VAL A 71 5.15 4.81 -5.90
C VAL A 71 6.04 4.41 -7.06
N TYR A 72 6.70 5.39 -7.68
CA TYR A 72 7.53 5.17 -8.88
C TYR A 72 8.89 5.88 -8.77
N SER A 73 9.88 5.37 -9.50
CA SER A 73 11.21 5.98 -9.59
C SER A 73 11.14 7.24 -10.45
N ALA A 74 11.18 8.40 -9.80
CA ALA A 74 11.18 9.70 -10.48
C ALA A 74 12.59 10.14 -10.93
N ALA A 75 13.62 9.46 -10.41
CA ALA A 75 15.01 9.69 -10.82
C ALA A 75 15.34 9.07 -12.18
N GLU A 76 14.71 7.94 -12.52
CA GLU A 76 15.02 7.17 -13.74
C GLU A 76 13.97 7.33 -14.83
N TYR A 77 12.71 7.66 -14.48
CA TYR A 77 11.60 7.68 -15.42
C TYR A 77 10.81 8.99 -15.34
N GLY A 78 10.47 9.52 -16.51
CA GLY A 78 9.50 10.61 -16.65
C GLY A 78 8.07 10.08 -16.81
N PRO A 79 7.06 10.71 -16.18
CA PRO A 79 5.66 10.35 -16.39
C PRO A 79 5.17 10.71 -17.79
N LEU A 80 4.25 9.90 -18.33
CA LEU A 80 3.54 10.18 -19.59
C LEU A 80 2.62 11.40 -19.45
N PHE A 81 2.02 11.56 -18.26
CA PHE A 81 1.22 12.71 -17.88
C PHE A 81 1.41 12.99 -16.39
N LEU A 82 1.49 14.27 -16.04
CA LEU A 82 1.55 14.71 -14.66
C LEU A 82 0.80 16.04 -14.51
N SER A 83 -0.20 16.05 -13.65
CA SER A 83 -0.93 17.26 -13.27
C SER A 83 -1.38 17.18 -11.82
N GLY A 84 -0.82 18.05 -10.98
CA GLY A 84 -1.03 17.96 -9.53
C GLY A 84 -0.66 16.57 -9.00
N ASP A 85 -1.58 15.92 -8.31
CA ASP A 85 -1.39 14.57 -7.76
C ASP A 85 -1.76 13.44 -8.71
N ILE A 86 -2.19 13.74 -9.93
CA ILE A 86 -2.55 12.72 -10.93
C ILE A 86 -1.34 12.42 -11.81
N VAL A 87 -0.98 11.14 -11.91
CA VAL A 87 0.11 10.64 -12.76
C VAL A 87 -0.37 9.56 -13.73
N VAL A 88 0.15 9.57 -14.95
CA VAL A 88 0.12 8.43 -15.86
C VAL A 88 1.55 7.99 -16.10
N ILE A 89 1.86 6.72 -15.87
CA ILE A 89 3.23 6.22 -15.84
C ILE A 89 3.34 4.82 -16.47
N ASN A 90 4.51 4.52 -17.03
CA ASN A 90 4.83 3.19 -17.54
C ASN A 90 5.07 2.20 -16.39
N PRO A 91 4.69 0.92 -16.53
CA PRO A 91 4.83 -0.08 -15.46
C PRO A 91 6.28 -0.31 -15.00
N GLU A 92 7.28 -0.09 -15.86
CA GLU A 92 8.70 -0.25 -15.56
C GLU A 92 9.20 0.74 -14.51
N ALA A 93 8.59 1.92 -14.43
CA ALA A 93 8.92 2.93 -13.43
C ALA A 93 8.33 2.61 -12.05
N VAL A 94 7.29 1.77 -12.00
CA VAL A 94 6.47 1.56 -10.82
C VAL A 94 7.15 0.57 -9.89
N ARG A 95 7.36 1.01 -8.65
CA ARG A 95 7.90 0.19 -7.58
C ARG A 95 6.78 -0.49 -6.78
N CYS A 96 5.76 0.28 -6.44
CA CYS A 96 4.66 -0.18 -5.61
C CYS A 96 3.35 0.52 -5.97
N VAL A 97 2.25 -0.23 -5.85
CA VAL A 97 0.89 0.31 -5.83
C VAL A 97 0.25 -0.02 -4.49
N ILE A 98 -0.42 0.96 -3.90
CA ILE A 98 -1.11 0.84 -2.62
C ILE A 98 -2.59 1.16 -2.85
N GLN A 99 -3.46 0.23 -2.45
CA GLN A 99 -4.91 0.44 -2.35
C GLN A 99 -5.29 0.72 -0.90
N VAL A 100 -6.03 1.80 -0.68
CA VAL A 100 -6.49 2.26 0.63
C VAL A 100 -7.97 1.92 0.80
N LYS A 101 -8.33 1.38 1.98
CA LYS A 101 -9.72 1.14 2.37
C LYS A 101 -9.96 1.66 3.78
N GLY A 102 -11.11 2.32 3.97
CA GLY A 102 -11.50 2.82 5.30
C GLY A 102 -11.74 1.69 6.32
N THR A 103 -12.39 0.62 5.88
CA THR A 103 -12.57 -0.60 6.67
C THR A 103 -12.22 -1.76 5.76
N LEU A 104 -11.50 -2.78 6.24
CA LEU A 104 -11.35 -4.05 5.54
C LEU A 104 -12.42 -5.03 6.01
N ASN A 105 -13.26 -5.43 5.06
CA ASN A 105 -14.19 -6.54 5.15
C ASN A 105 -14.01 -7.43 3.91
N ARG A 106 -14.71 -8.56 3.84
CA ARG A 106 -14.50 -9.52 2.73
C ARG A 106 -14.78 -8.90 1.36
N GLU A 107 -15.81 -8.07 1.26
CA GLU A 107 -16.24 -7.48 0.00
C GLU A 107 -15.23 -6.48 -0.54
N ASN A 108 -14.83 -5.51 0.28
CA ASN A 108 -13.89 -4.48 -0.16
C ASN A 108 -12.42 -4.95 -0.23
N LEU A 109 -12.07 -6.03 0.49
CA LEU A 109 -10.80 -6.71 0.31
C LEU A 109 -10.74 -7.37 -1.08
N ASN A 110 -11.79 -8.09 -1.47
CA ASN A 110 -11.88 -8.69 -2.81
C ASN A 110 -11.90 -7.63 -3.92
N GLU A 111 -12.57 -6.50 -3.68
CA GLU A 111 -12.55 -5.36 -4.60
C GLU A 111 -11.13 -4.80 -4.77
N ALA A 112 -10.41 -4.59 -3.66
CA ALA A 112 -9.01 -4.14 -3.67
C ALA A 112 -8.10 -5.13 -4.43
N ILE A 113 -8.25 -6.43 -4.19
CA ILE A 113 -7.54 -7.49 -4.92
C ILE A 113 -7.84 -7.43 -6.42
N LYS A 114 -9.11 -7.23 -6.81
CA LYS A 114 -9.50 -7.10 -8.23
C LYS A 114 -8.85 -5.88 -8.89
N ASN A 115 -8.73 -4.77 -8.16
CA ASN A 115 -8.02 -3.57 -8.63
C ASN A 115 -6.53 -3.84 -8.81
N LEU A 116 -5.87 -4.40 -7.81
CA LEU A 116 -4.44 -4.72 -7.87
C LEU A 116 -4.11 -5.78 -8.93
N ASN A 117 -5.04 -6.69 -9.22
CA ASN A 117 -4.90 -7.64 -10.33
C ASN A 117 -4.80 -6.95 -11.70
N SER A 118 -5.36 -5.74 -11.88
CA SER A 118 -5.16 -4.98 -13.12
C SER A 118 -3.71 -4.52 -13.30
N VAL A 119 -3.01 -4.22 -12.21
CA VAL A 119 -1.59 -3.88 -12.20
C VAL A 119 -0.74 -5.12 -12.44
N ASN A 120 -1.08 -6.24 -11.79
CA ASN A 120 -0.34 -7.50 -11.91
C ASN A 120 -0.25 -8.01 -13.35
N ARG A 121 -1.27 -7.75 -14.17
CA ARG A 121 -1.28 -8.10 -15.59
C ARG A 121 -0.34 -7.26 -16.46
N LEU A 122 -0.01 -6.04 -16.04
CA LEU A 122 0.88 -5.15 -16.80
C LEU A 122 2.35 -5.52 -16.59
N ARG A 123 2.73 -5.77 -15.33
CA ARG A 123 4.09 -6.16 -14.97
C ARG A 123 4.08 -7.01 -13.68
N PRO A 124 4.42 -8.30 -13.77
CA PRO A 124 4.75 -9.10 -12.60
C PRO A 124 5.93 -8.45 -11.84
N GLY A 125 5.92 -8.51 -10.52
CA GLY A 125 7.00 -7.95 -9.69
C GLY A 125 6.77 -6.53 -9.15
N ILE A 126 5.71 -5.83 -9.55
CA ILE A 126 5.28 -4.62 -8.83
C ILE A 126 4.76 -5.01 -7.44
N TRP A 127 5.21 -4.31 -6.40
CA TRP A 127 4.70 -4.50 -5.04
C TRP A 127 3.26 -4.03 -4.92
N LYS A 128 2.34 -4.93 -4.56
CA LYS A 128 0.90 -4.63 -4.47
C LYS A 128 0.46 -4.68 -3.01
N ILE A 129 0.11 -3.54 -2.44
CA ILE A 129 -0.16 -3.39 -1.00
C ILE A 129 -1.61 -2.95 -0.77
N ILE A 130 -2.23 -3.48 0.27
CA ILE A 130 -3.53 -3.02 0.77
C ILE A 130 -3.33 -2.39 2.16
N ILE A 131 -3.91 -1.22 2.38
CA ILE A 131 -3.95 -0.56 3.70
C ILE A 131 -5.38 -0.34 4.13
N GLY A 132 -5.73 -0.87 5.30
CA GLY A 132 -7.00 -0.68 5.97
C GLY A 132 -6.88 0.28 7.16
N TYR A 133 -7.74 1.29 7.26
CA TYR A 133 -7.79 2.09 8.50
C TYR A 133 -8.34 1.29 9.67
N ASN A 134 -9.26 0.37 9.43
CA ASN A 134 -9.83 -0.53 10.43
C ASN A 134 -10.13 -1.90 9.81
N THR A 135 -10.22 -2.95 10.62
CA THR A 135 -10.76 -4.26 10.22
C THR A 135 -11.67 -4.83 11.29
N GLY A 136 -12.68 -5.59 10.86
CA GLY A 136 -13.42 -6.50 11.73
C GLY A 136 -13.05 -7.97 11.53
N LEU A 137 -12.23 -8.27 10.52
CA LEU A 137 -11.71 -9.60 10.23
C LEU A 137 -10.42 -9.84 11.02
N LEU A 138 -10.16 -11.11 11.34
CA LEU A 138 -8.87 -11.51 11.91
C LEU A 138 -7.75 -11.20 10.91
N TYR A 139 -6.62 -10.72 11.42
CA TYR A 139 -5.49 -10.35 10.59
C TYR A 139 -4.95 -11.55 9.80
N ASN A 140 -4.95 -12.74 10.41
CA ASN A 140 -4.58 -13.99 9.72
C ASN A 140 -5.52 -14.34 8.56
N ASP A 141 -6.82 -14.02 8.66
CA ASP A 141 -7.76 -14.23 7.55
C ASP A 141 -7.46 -13.27 6.40
N LEU A 142 -7.09 -12.01 6.70
CA LEU A 142 -6.67 -11.04 5.68
C LEU A 142 -5.43 -11.54 4.93
N ILE A 143 -4.42 -12.02 5.66
CA ILE A 143 -3.19 -12.57 5.08
C ILE A 143 -3.51 -13.76 4.19
N LYS A 144 -4.33 -14.69 4.68
CA LYS A 144 -4.70 -15.90 3.94
C LYS A 144 -5.38 -15.56 2.61
N VAL A 145 -6.38 -14.67 2.63
CA VAL A 145 -7.09 -14.24 1.41
C VAL A 145 -6.13 -13.52 0.45
N CYS A 146 -5.20 -12.69 0.97
CA CYS A 146 -4.19 -12.05 0.14
C CYS A 146 -3.24 -13.05 -0.51
N ALA A 147 -2.79 -14.08 0.23
CA ALA A 147 -1.90 -15.12 -0.29
C ALA A 147 -2.60 -15.97 -1.36
N GLU A 148 -3.83 -16.40 -1.09
CA GLU A 148 -4.67 -17.17 -2.03
C GLU A 148 -4.97 -16.39 -3.32
N SER A 149 -4.94 -15.05 -3.29
CA SER A 149 -5.12 -14.22 -4.48
C SER A 149 -3.93 -14.26 -5.46
N ARG A 150 -2.74 -14.71 -5.01
CA ARG A 150 -1.47 -14.72 -5.76
C ARG A 150 -1.13 -13.36 -6.39
N CYS A 151 -1.59 -12.27 -5.76
CA CYS A 151 -1.53 -10.92 -6.31
C CYS A 151 -0.98 -9.91 -5.31
N VAL A 152 -1.48 -9.95 -4.08
CA VAL A 152 -1.20 -8.95 -3.04
C VAL A 152 0.05 -9.34 -2.26
N ASN A 153 1.01 -8.43 -2.19
CA ASN A 153 2.30 -8.63 -1.54
C ASN A 153 2.38 -8.01 -0.13
N GLY A 154 1.35 -7.31 0.32
CA GLY A 154 1.28 -6.79 1.69
C GLY A 154 -0.13 -6.34 2.05
N VAL A 155 -0.54 -6.59 3.29
CA VAL A 155 -1.79 -6.09 3.86
C VAL A 155 -1.50 -5.52 5.24
N PHE A 156 -1.83 -4.25 5.47
CA PHE A 156 -1.55 -3.56 6.73
C PHE A 156 -2.82 -2.91 7.26
N VAL A 157 -3.04 -2.99 8.57
CA VAL A 157 -4.25 -2.43 9.20
C VAL A 157 -3.87 -1.51 10.36
N LEU A 158 -4.50 -0.35 10.45
CA LEU A 158 -4.17 0.67 11.46
C LEU A 158 -5.00 0.56 12.75
N SER A 159 -6.12 -0.14 12.72
CA SER A 159 -6.94 -0.42 13.90
C SER A 159 -7.79 -1.68 13.70
N THR A 160 -8.27 -2.27 14.80
CA THR A 160 -9.18 -3.43 14.77
C THR A 160 -10.28 -3.26 15.81
N THR A 161 -11.44 -3.83 15.51
CA THR A 161 -12.50 -4.02 16.51
C THR A 161 -12.24 -5.22 17.42
N ASN A 162 -11.34 -6.13 17.04
CA ASN A 162 -10.97 -7.30 17.84
C ASN A 162 -9.91 -6.93 18.90
N LYS A 163 -10.31 -6.92 20.18
CA LYS A 163 -9.44 -6.50 21.28
C LYS A 163 -8.17 -7.34 21.42
N HIS A 164 -8.20 -8.62 21.00
CA HIS A 164 -7.06 -9.53 21.13
C HIS A 164 -5.94 -9.26 20.11
N GLU A 165 -6.23 -8.55 19.01
CA GLU A 165 -5.26 -8.25 17.96
C GLU A 165 -4.65 -6.84 18.07
N LYS A 166 -4.99 -6.08 19.12
CA LYS A 166 -4.52 -4.70 19.26
C LYS A 166 -2.99 -4.62 19.28
N GLU A 167 -2.33 -5.50 20.01
CA GLU A 167 -0.86 -5.53 20.10
C GLU A 167 -0.20 -5.85 18.75
N ASP A 168 -0.78 -6.77 17.97
CA ASP A 168 -0.30 -7.11 16.62
C ASP A 168 -0.49 -5.96 15.63
N ILE A 169 -1.55 -5.16 15.83
CA ILE A 169 -1.86 -3.99 15.01
C ILE A 169 -0.96 -2.80 15.30
N ASP A 170 -0.49 -2.65 16.54
CA ASP A 170 0.41 -1.55 16.92
C ASP A 170 1.75 -1.60 16.17
N SER A 171 2.13 -2.78 15.64
CA SER A 171 3.34 -2.97 14.83
C SER A 171 3.11 -2.77 13.32
N GLN A 172 1.87 -2.65 12.84
CA GLN A 172 1.57 -2.65 11.40
C GLN A 172 2.09 -1.41 10.68
N MET A 173 1.99 -0.23 11.30
CA MET A 173 2.57 0.99 10.74
C MET A 173 4.09 0.88 10.61
N GLN A 174 4.76 0.30 11.62
CA GLN A 174 6.19 0.08 11.56
C GLN A 174 6.55 -0.87 10.41
N ASN A 175 5.88 -2.03 10.31
CA ASN A 175 6.13 -3.01 9.25
C ASN A 175 5.89 -2.42 7.86
N PHE A 176 4.84 -1.62 7.70
CA PHE A 176 4.53 -0.92 6.46
C PHE A 176 5.64 0.07 6.06
N VAL A 177 6.06 0.94 6.97
CA VAL A 177 7.09 1.95 6.68
C VAL A 177 8.45 1.29 6.44
N GLU A 178 8.79 0.23 7.18
CA GLU A 178 10.03 -0.53 6.96
C GLU A 178 10.02 -1.21 5.58
N LEU A 179 8.88 -1.77 5.15
CA LEU A 179 8.71 -2.30 3.79
C LEU A 179 8.87 -1.20 2.74
N LEU A 180 8.22 -0.05 2.91
CA LEU A 180 8.33 1.07 1.98
C LEU A 180 9.78 1.55 1.83
N LYS A 181 10.48 1.75 2.94
CA LYS A 181 11.89 2.18 2.94
C LYS A 181 12.79 1.16 2.24
N MET A 182 12.55 -0.12 2.47
CA MET A 182 13.30 -1.19 1.81
C MET A 182 13.07 -1.18 0.30
N ILE A 183 11.81 -1.13 -0.17
CA ILE A 183 11.52 -1.18 -1.60
C ILE A 183 11.87 0.11 -2.34
N THR A 184 12.03 1.24 -1.63
CA THR A 184 12.38 2.57 -2.18
C THR A 184 13.80 3.05 -1.83
N ALA A 185 14.70 2.14 -1.45
CA ALA A 185 16.10 2.48 -1.16
C ALA A 185 16.88 2.86 -2.45
N PRO A 186 17.82 3.84 -2.40
CA PRO A 186 18.66 4.20 -3.55
C PRO A 186 19.65 3.09 -3.98
N ALA A 187 19.40 2.54 -5.17
CA ALA A 187 20.25 1.94 -6.22
C ALA A 187 21.67 1.32 -6.03
N MET A 188 22.17 0.88 -4.86
CA MET A 188 23.33 -0.06 -4.88
C MET A 188 22.99 -1.50 -4.50
N TYR A 189 21.85 -1.72 -3.83
CA TYR A 189 21.28 -3.05 -3.60
C TYR A 189 19.76 -2.93 -3.55
N GLN A 190 19.05 -3.39 -4.60
CA GLN A 190 17.78 -4.15 -4.55
C GLN A 190 16.90 -3.90 -5.78
N THR A 191 17.06 -4.82 -6.73
CA THR A 191 16.14 -5.24 -7.80
C THR A 191 15.08 -6.22 -7.29
N LYS A 192 14.61 -6.08 -6.05
CA LYS A 192 13.63 -7.02 -5.50
C LYS A 192 12.25 -6.65 -5.99
N ASP A 193 11.97 -7.05 -7.22
CA ASP A 193 10.62 -7.34 -7.64
C ASP A 193 9.92 -8.12 -6.53
N ALA A 194 8.64 -7.81 -6.34
CA ALA A 194 7.83 -8.51 -5.37
C ALA A 194 7.85 -10.00 -5.68
N GLY A 195 8.17 -10.82 -4.68
CA GLY A 195 8.13 -12.27 -4.80
C GLY A 195 6.72 -12.81 -4.60
N ASP A 196 6.60 -14.14 -4.63
CA ASP A 196 5.33 -14.85 -4.49
C ASP A 196 4.95 -15.06 -3.02
N TYR A 197 4.73 -13.97 -2.31
CA TYR A 197 4.32 -13.98 -0.90
C TYR A 197 3.63 -12.67 -0.47
N VAL A 198 2.92 -12.74 0.66
CA VAL A 198 2.44 -11.61 1.45
C VAL A 198 3.47 -11.27 2.52
N ALA A 199 4.09 -10.09 2.44
CA ALA A 199 5.04 -9.60 3.43
C ALA A 199 4.33 -9.22 4.74
N LEU A 200 4.87 -9.70 5.86
CA LEU A 200 4.38 -9.39 7.20
C LEU A 200 5.32 -8.44 7.95
N LYS A 201 6.63 -8.64 7.78
CA LYS A 201 7.66 -7.87 8.49
C LYS A 201 8.95 -7.82 7.68
N VAL A 202 9.68 -6.72 7.83
CA VAL A 202 11.07 -6.59 7.37
C VAL A 202 11.98 -6.68 8.58
N SER A 203 12.94 -7.62 8.58
CA SER A 203 13.95 -7.70 9.63
C SER A 203 15.10 -6.70 9.37
N GLY A 204 15.92 -6.44 10.38
CA GLY A 204 17.00 -5.45 10.32
C GLY A 204 18.06 -5.66 9.23
N GLU A 205 18.11 -6.86 8.61
CA GLU A 205 18.98 -7.16 7.46
C GLU A 205 18.30 -6.94 6.09
N GLY A 206 17.07 -6.39 6.06
CA GLY A 206 16.28 -6.29 4.83
C GLY A 206 15.75 -7.64 4.32
N ARG A 207 15.64 -8.64 5.22
CA ARG A 207 14.96 -9.91 4.92
C ARG A 207 13.47 -9.75 5.19
N ILE A 208 12.67 -10.32 4.31
CA ILE A 208 11.22 -10.23 4.37
C ILE A 208 10.70 -11.54 4.96
N GLN A 209 9.95 -11.42 6.05
CA GLN A 209 9.16 -12.52 6.60
C GLN A 209 7.75 -12.39 6.01
N GLY A 210 7.25 -13.47 5.41
CA GLY A 210 5.97 -13.45 4.71
C GLY A 210 5.32 -14.82 4.62
N VAL A 211 4.06 -14.83 4.23
CA VAL A 211 3.30 -16.05 3.90
C VAL A 211 3.39 -16.27 2.39
N PRO A 212 3.90 -17.41 1.91
CA PRO A 212 4.02 -17.68 0.48
C PRO A 212 2.65 -17.76 -0.18
N PHE A 213 2.60 -17.41 -1.47
CA PHE A 213 1.47 -17.76 -2.31
C PHE A 213 1.41 -19.28 -2.44
N PRO A 214 0.20 -19.88 -2.41
CA PRO A 214 0.06 -21.31 -2.63
C PRO A 214 0.50 -21.68 -4.04
N ASP A 215 1.01 -22.91 -4.20
CA ASP A 215 1.40 -23.52 -5.48
C ASP A 215 0.22 -23.59 -6.47
#